data_AF-A0A6P0Z577-F1
#
_entry.id   AF-A0A6P0Z577-F1
#
_cell.length_a   1.000
_cell.length_b   1.000
_cell.length_c   1.000
_cell.angle_alpha   90.00
_cell.angle_beta   90.00
_cell.angle_gamma   90.00
#
_symmetry.space_group_name_H-M   'P 1'
#
loop_
_entity.id
_entity.type
_entity.pdbx_description
1 polymer ?
#
loop_
_entity_poly.entity_id
_entity_poly.type
_entity_poly.pdbx_seq_one_letter_code
_entity_poly.pdbx_strand_id
1 'polypeptide(L)' 'MAYRDRLRPWAIAHLLPNNLQWSIIGRYRTKSDAEGHLNWLRRNVPGNTFELIWDLPKEE' A
#
# COMPACT_ATOMS: atom_id res chain seq x y z
N MET A 1 -15.36 7.42 6.12
CA MET A 1 -14.40 7.53 4.98
C MET A 1 -15.04 8.31 3.84
N ALA A 2 -14.28 9.16 3.14
CA ALA A 2 -14.82 9.92 2.03
C ALA A 2 -14.99 9.02 0.80
N TYR A 3 -15.96 9.30 -0.07
CA TYR A 3 -16.18 8.55 -1.32
C TYR A 3 -14.91 8.34 -2.15
N ARG A 4 -13.99 9.31 -2.09
CA ARG A 4 -12.68 9.28 -2.75
C ARG A 4 -11.77 8.13 -2.28
N ASP A 5 -11.90 7.68 -1.04
CA ASP A 5 -11.11 6.59 -0.48
C ASP A 5 -11.57 5.23 -1.05
N ARG A 6 -12.87 5.09 -1.33
CA ARG A 6 -13.45 3.88 -1.96
C ARG A 6 -12.96 3.67 -3.39
N LEU A 7 -12.53 4.74 -4.06
CA LEU A 7 -11.99 4.69 -5.43
C LEU A 7 -10.52 4.25 -5.48
N ARG A 8 -9.90 3.92 -4.34
CA ARG A 8 -8.49 3.53 -4.25
C ARG A 8 -8.32 2.17 -3.54
N PRO A 9 -8.71 1.08 -4.21
CA PRO A 9 -8.72 -0.26 -3.61
C PRO A 9 -7.31 -0.87 -3.49
N TRP A 10 -6.33 -0.35 -4.23
CA TRP A 10 -4.97 -0.86 -4.18
C TRP A 10 -4.20 -0.15 -3.09
N ALA A 11 -3.58 -0.89 -2.19
CA ALA A 11 -2.78 -0.34 -1.11
C ALA A 11 -1.41 -0.99 -1.06
N ILE A 12 -0.38 -0.20 -0.75
CA ILE A 12 0.95 -0.73 -0.45
C ILE A 12 1.09 -0.81 1.06
N ALA A 13 1.29 -2.03 1.54
CA ALA A 13 1.58 -2.32 2.92
C ALA A 13 3.09 -2.42 3.13
N HIS A 14 3.55 -1.84 4.23
CA HIS A 14 4.95 -1.86 4.65
C HIS A 14 5.05 -2.57 6.00
N LEU A 15 5.91 -3.58 6.08
CA LEU A 15 6.19 -4.30 7.31
C LEU A 15 7.16 -3.49 8.19
N LEU A 16 6.69 -3.09 9.36
CA LEU A 16 7.53 -2.37 10.32
C LEU A 16 8.49 -3.35 11.01
N PRO A 17 9.81 -3.07 11.00
CA PRO A 17 10.82 -3.99 11.52
C PRO A 17 10.72 -4.22 13.03
N ASN A 18 10.14 -3.28 13.78
CA ASN A 18 10.12 -3.36 15.24
C ASN A 18 9.05 -4.31 15.79
N ASN A 19 7.89 -4.43 15.12
CA ASN A 19 6.73 -5.12 15.69
C ASN A 19 6.07 -6.12 14.73
N LEU A 20 6.66 -6.38 13.55
CA LEU A 20 6.05 -7.21 12.49
C LEU A 20 4.60 -6.78 12.15
N GLN A 21 4.32 -5.49 12.29
CA GLN A 21 3.02 -4.90 11.98
C GLN A 21 3.04 -4.35 10.56
N TRP A 22 1.93 -4.56 9.86
CA TRP A 22 1.71 -3.98 8.54
C TRP A 22 1.10 -2.60 8.65
N SER A 23 1.69 -1.63 7.96
CA SER A 23 1.17 -0.27 7.87
C SER A 23 0.91 0.11 6.41
N ILE A 24 -0.23 0.73 6.13
CA ILE A 24 -0.56 1.20 4.78
C ILE A 24 0.12 2.53 4.53
N ILE A 25 1.09 2.55 3.61
CA ILE A 25 1.88 3.75 3.28
C ILE A 25 1.33 4.51 2.06
N GLY A 26 0.43 3.89 1.29
CA GLY A 26 -0.16 4.52 0.12
C GLY A 26 -1.36 3.75 -0.43
N ARG A 27 -2.33 4.50 -0.98
CA ARG A 27 -3.51 3.97 -1.67
C ARG A 27 -3.61 4.53 -3.10
N TYR A 28 -3.90 3.64 -4.04
CA TYR A 28 -3.89 3.88 -5.48
C TYR A 28 -5.19 3.44 -6.11
N ARG A 29 -5.58 4.13 -7.19
CA ARG A 29 -6.78 3.83 -7.95
C ARG A 29 -6.60 2.61 -8.85
N THR A 30 -5.43 2.47 -9.47
CA THR A 30 -5.12 1.38 -10.40
C THR A 30 -4.00 0.51 -9.85
N LYS A 31 -3.97 -0.75 -10.31
CA LYS A 31 -2.91 -1.69 -9.95
C LYS A 31 -1.55 -1.23 -10.48
N SER A 32 -1.53 -0.76 -11.73
CA SER A 32 -0.31 -0.35 -12.42
C SER A 32 0.40 0.81 -11.73
N ASP A 33 -0.35 1.80 -11.22
CA ASP A 33 0.23 2.91 -10.44
C ASP A 33 0.88 2.38 -9.14
N ALA A 34 0.19 1.45 -8.47
CA ALA A 34 0.67 0.85 -7.24
C ALA A 34 1.92 -0.03 -7.47
N GLU A 35 1.94 -0.82 -8.54
CA GLU A 35 3.10 -1.64 -8.94
C GLU A 35 4.30 -0.77 -9.31
N GLY A 36 4.08 0.33 -10.03
CA GLY A 36 5.14 1.29 -10.35
C GLY A 36 5.78 1.88 -9.09
N HIS A 37 4.96 2.30 -8.13
CA HIS A 37 5.44 2.83 -6.86
C HIS A 37 6.12 1.74 -6.01
N LEU A 38 5.57 0.52 -5.96
CA LEU A 38 6.17 -0.61 -5.26
C LEU A 38 7.56 -0.96 -5.80
N ASN A 39 7.71 -0.97 -7.13
CA ASN A 39 9.00 -1.23 -7.77
C ASN A 39 10.02 -0.14 -7.44
N TRP A 40 9.59 1.12 -7.38
CA TRP A 40 10.44 2.22 -6.93
C TRP A 40 10.87 2.03 -5.47
N LEU A 41 9.94 1.69 -4.57
CA LEU A 41 10.24 1.45 -3.15
C LEU A 41 11.25 0.31 -2.95
N ARG A 42 11.05 -0.82 -3.63
CA ARG A 42 11.97 -1.97 -3.56
C ARG A 42 13.39 -1.65 -4.03
N ARG A 43 13.55 -0.70 -4.96
CA ARG A 43 14.85 -0.27 -5.48
C ARG A 43 15.53 0.76 -4.58
N ASN A 44 14.77 1.71 -4.04
CA ASN A 44 15.32 2.85 -3.31
C ASN A 44 15.41 2.62 -1.79
N VAL A 45 14.59 1.71 -1.24
CA VAL A 45 14.56 1.38 0.19
C VAL A 45 14.78 -0.14 0.35
N PRO A 46 15.98 -0.63 0.02
CA PRO A 46 16.33 -2.03 0.23
C PRO A 46 16.37 -2.33 1.73
N GLY A 47 15.84 -3.49 2.13
CA GLY A 47 15.80 -3.95 3.53
C GLY A 47 14.41 -3.86 4.18
N ASN A 48 13.46 -3.19 3.54
CA ASN A 48 12.08 -3.09 4.01
C ASN A 48 11.16 -3.99 3.17
N THR A 49 10.24 -4.69 3.83
CA THR A 49 9.29 -5.58 3.15
C THR A 49 8.05 -4.79 2.76
N PHE A 50 7.79 -4.72 1.45
CA PHE A 50 6.62 -4.07 0.87
C PHE A 50 5.77 -5.07 0.10
N GLU A 51 4.46 -5.02 0.35
CA GLU A 51 3.45 -5.85 -0.32
C GLU A 51 2.34 -5.00 -0.93
N LEU A 52 1.88 -5.42 -2.10
CA LEU A 52 0.71 -4.84 -2.75
C LEU A 52 -0.51 -5.65 -2.34
N ILE A 53 -1.47 -4.99 -1.71
CA ILE A 53 -2.72 -5.60 -1.27
C ILE A 53 -3.92 -4.92 -1.94
N TRP A 54 -5.00 -5.69 -2.09
CA TRP A 54 -6.31 -5.14 -2.37
C TRP A 54 -7.03 -4.94 -1.05
N ASP A 55 -7.21 -3.69 -0.65
CA ASP A 55 -7.88 -3.32 0.59
C ASP A 55 -8.96 -2.27 0.30
N LEU A 56 -10.22 -2.71 0.32
CA LEU A 56 -11.35 -1.80 0.24
C LEU A 56 -11.57 -1.18 1.62
N PRO A 57 -11.57 0.16 1.72
CA PRO A 57 -11.91 0.82 2.97
C PRO A 57 -13.32 0.38 3.39
N LYS A 58 -13.43 -0.41 4.47
CA LYS A 58 -14.73 -0.85 4.99
C LYS A 58 -15.54 0.37 5.44
N GLU A 59 -16.80 0.40 5.02
CA GLU A 59 -17.80 1.29 5.58
C GLU A 59 -18.15 0.74 6.97
N GLU A 60 -17.85 1.49 8.03
CA GLU A 60 -18.55 1.33 9.31
C GLU A 60 -19.98 1.89 9.18
#